data_AF-A0A0W1L0G9-F1
#
_entry.id   AF-A0A0W1L0G9-F1
#
_cell.length_a   1.000
_cell.length_b   1.000
_cell.length_c   1.000
_cell.angle_alpha   90.00
_cell.angle_beta   90.00
_cell.angle_gamma   90.00
#
_symmetry.space_group_name_H-M   'P 1'
#
loop_
_entity.id
_entity.type
_entity.pdbx_description
1 polymer ?
#
loop_
_entity_poly.entity_id
_entity_poly.type
_entity_poly.pdbx_seq_one_letter_code
_entity_poly.pdbx_strand_id
1 'polypeptide(L)'
;MKTNLKSIFAMAVIAACFTASAYSNTVYTSDATVTAWDPIYPAYADGNWPTSVCKVQPDVNLDSNWQNPHQASSFGPYAHPWQGSVGNFASWINAWGSLSSQGPGGHSWTKYALDVSGEGDFVLKLLADNCSWVYIDGNLVGYQSAYWNANNITYPVSLNGDHTLEFLIYDGGGLAGGMFRLETNTGVTFSDSDADGLTDPEEVLNQTDPFNPDSDGDGINDGDEVAAGSDPNDENDTPVVDDDGDGIINGDDVCPDTQAGAVIDQYGCSGQQNVATACRCEGPAQDTLWKNHGQYVSCVAHAKNAQINIGLLTEDEGSALMSTAGQSSCGKKEKSKGKK
;
A
#
# COMPACT_ATOMS: atom_id res chain seq x y z
N MET A 1 -15.41 -73.67 16.97
CA MET A 1 -14.07 -73.06 16.88
C MET A 1 -14.05 -72.17 15.63
N LYS A 2 -14.01 -70.86 15.85
CA LYS A 2 -13.59 -69.74 14.97
C LYS A 2 -14.06 -69.67 13.50
N THR A 3 -15.08 -68.83 13.30
CA THR A 3 -15.13 -67.62 12.44
C THR A 3 -14.21 -67.51 11.21
N ASN A 4 -14.80 -67.20 10.05
CA ASN A 4 -14.20 -66.26 9.11
C ASN A 4 -15.27 -65.38 8.46
N LEU A 5 -15.21 -64.09 8.82
CA LEU A 5 -15.90 -62.96 8.23
C LEU A 5 -15.13 -62.56 6.95
N LYS A 6 -15.82 -62.38 5.82
CA LYS A 6 -15.30 -61.51 4.75
C LYS A 6 -16.39 -60.52 4.37
N SER A 7 -16.12 -59.28 4.79
CA SER A 7 -16.93 -58.09 4.57
C SER A 7 -16.83 -57.62 3.12
N ILE A 8 -17.98 -57.21 2.61
CA ILE A 8 -18.18 -56.42 1.41
C ILE A 8 -17.62 -55.01 1.66
N PHE A 9 -16.92 -54.43 0.70
CA PHE A 9 -16.75 -52.98 0.59
C PHE A 9 -16.87 -52.58 -0.88
N ALA A 10 -18.00 -51.96 -1.22
CA ALA A 10 -18.19 -51.25 -2.46
C ALA A 10 -17.50 -49.88 -2.33
N MET A 11 -16.65 -49.56 -3.31
CA MET A 11 -15.92 -48.30 -3.38
C MET A 11 -16.88 -47.24 -3.94
N ALA A 12 -17.39 -46.37 -3.07
CA ALA A 12 -18.17 -45.20 -3.49
C ALA A 12 -17.21 -44.15 -4.04
N VAL A 13 -17.28 -43.91 -5.35
CA VAL A 13 -16.64 -42.75 -5.99
C VAL A 13 -17.49 -41.53 -5.66
N ILE A 14 -17.02 -40.69 -4.74
CA ILE A 14 -17.60 -39.37 -4.49
C ILE A 14 -17.08 -38.46 -5.60
N ALA A 15 -17.91 -38.21 -6.61
CA ALA A 15 -17.68 -37.11 -7.55
C ALA A 15 -17.97 -35.80 -6.80
N ALA A 16 -16.91 -35.09 -6.40
CA ALA A 16 -17.02 -33.72 -5.95
C ALA A 16 -17.43 -32.86 -7.15
N CYS A 17 -18.71 -32.50 -7.20
CA CYS A 17 -19.23 -31.52 -8.14
C CYS A 17 -18.74 -30.15 -7.67
N PHE A 18 -17.60 -29.69 -8.17
CA PHE A 18 -17.22 -28.29 -8.08
C PHE A 18 -18.18 -27.50 -8.97
N THR A 19 -19.19 -26.87 -8.36
CA THR A 19 -19.89 -25.78 -9.01
C THR A 19 -18.91 -24.61 -9.03
N ALA A 20 -18.24 -24.40 -10.17
CA ALA A 20 -17.65 -23.11 -10.45
C ALA A 20 -18.81 -22.10 -10.43
N SER A 21 -18.88 -21.30 -9.36
CA SER A 21 -19.70 -20.11 -9.35
C SER A 21 -19.22 -19.24 -10.51
N ALA A 22 -20.04 -19.08 -11.54
CA ALA A 22 -19.80 -18.04 -12.51
C ALA A 22 -19.95 -16.71 -11.74
N TYR A 23 -18.84 -16.11 -11.33
CA TYR A 23 -18.85 -14.75 -10.82
C TYR A 23 -19.49 -13.89 -11.92
N SER A 24 -20.66 -13.31 -11.62
CA SER A 24 -21.24 -12.30 -12.49
C SER A 24 -20.35 -11.08 -12.40
N ASN A 25 -19.83 -10.60 -13.54
CA ASN A 25 -19.07 -9.35 -13.57
C ASN A 25 -19.97 -8.22 -13.04
N THR A 26 -19.59 -7.62 -11.92
CA THR A 26 -20.23 -6.39 -11.45
C THR A 26 -19.71 -5.24 -12.31
N VAL A 27 -20.64 -4.43 -12.82
CA VAL A 27 -20.32 -3.31 -13.71
C VAL A 27 -21.19 -2.12 -13.33
N TYR A 28 -20.55 -0.99 -13.01
CA TYR A 28 -21.17 0.32 -12.86
C TYR A 28 -20.73 1.23 -14.01
N THR A 29 -21.65 2.03 -14.53
CA THR A 29 -21.38 2.96 -15.63
C THR A 29 -22.07 4.28 -15.39
N SER A 30 -21.53 5.36 -15.93
CA SER A 30 -22.25 6.63 -16.00
C SER A 30 -23.51 6.52 -16.86
N ASP A 31 -24.61 7.04 -16.33
CA ASP A 31 -25.88 7.27 -17.01
C ASP A 31 -26.70 8.36 -16.29
N ALA A 32 -27.98 8.50 -16.65
CA ALA A 32 -28.86 9.51 -16.06
C ALA A 32 -29.18 9.29 -14.56
N THR A 33 -28.81 8.16 -13.96
CA THR A 33 -29.00 7.87 -12.53
C THR A 33 -27.95 8.54 -11.64
N VAL A 34 -26.81 8.91 -12.24
CA VAL A 34 -25.72 9.59 -11.55
C VAL A 34 -26.21 10.93 -11.01
N THR A 35 -25.93 11.20 -9.74
CA THR A 35 -26.21 12.50 -9.14
C THR A 35 -25.17 13.50 -9.63
N ALA A 36 -25.61 14.68 -10.02
CA ALA A 36 -24.79 15.81 -10.42
C ALA A 36 -25.16 17.05 -9.58
N TRP A 37 -24.29 18.05 -9.59
CA TRP A 37 -24.50 19.33 -8.91
C TRP A 37 -24.37 20.48 -9.89
N ASP A 38 -24.91 21.64 -9.49
CA ASP A 38 -24.70 22.87 -10.25
C ASP A 38 -23.19 23.16 -10.40
N PRO A 39 -22.74 23.57 -11.59
CA PRO A 39 -21.34 23.80 -11.87
C PRO A 39 -20.78 24.99 -11.07
N ILE A 40 -19.51 24.87 -10.68
CA ILE A 40 -18.72 25.98 -10.14
C ILE A 40 -17.96 26.62 -11.29
N TYR A 41 -18.11 27.94 -11.44
CA TYR A 41 -17.40 28.71 -12.48
C TYR A 41 -16.21 29.45 -11.88
N PRO A 42 -15.02 29.39 -12.52
CA PRO A 42 -13.91 30.24 -12.13
C PRO A 42 -14.22 31.71 -12.43
N ALA A 43 -13.56 32.62 -11.73
CA ALA A 43 -13.77 34.06 -11.90
C ALA A 43 -13.30 34.59 -13.28
N TYR A 44 -12.33 33.91 -13.90
CA TYR A 44 -11.76 34.28 -15.19
C TYR A 44 -11.35 33.02 -15.98
N ALA A 45 -11.18 33.19 -17.29
CA ALA A 45 -10.60 32.16 -18.14
C ALA A 45 -9.09 32.09 -17.91
N ASP A 46 -8.58 30.91 -17.54
CA ASP A 46 -7.16 30.63 -17.45
C ASP A 46 -6.62 30.04 -18.76
N GLY A 47 -5.79 30.79 -19.50
CA GLY A 47 -5.18 30.30 -20.74
C GLY A 47 -4.21 29.13 -20.56
N ASN A 48 -3.76 28.86 -19.33
CA ASN A 48 -2.84 27.78 -18.97
C ASN A 48 -3.54 26.63 -18.22
N TRP A 49 -4.87 26.58 -18.23
CA TRP A 49 -5.65 25.54 -17.53
C TRP A 49 -5.15 24.10 -17.72
N PRO A 50 -4.58 23.66 -18.87
CA PRO A 50 -4.10 22.29 -19.02
C PRO A 50 -3.01 21.88 -18.03
N THR A 51 -2.30 22.85 -17.44
CA THR A 51 -1.25 22.59 -16.44
C THR A 51 -1.49 23.30 -15.12
N SER A 52 -2.16 24.46 -15.12
CA SER A 52 -2.46 25.18 -13.86
C SER A 52 -3.63 24.55 -13.10
N VAL A 53 -4.61 23.99 -13.82
CA VAL A 53 -5.82 23.39 -13.23
C VAL A 53 -5.75 21.87 -13.22
N CYS A 54 -5.34 21.26 -14.33
CA CYS A 54 -5.20 19.81 -14.44
C CYS A 54 -3.88 19.36 -13.79
N LYS A 55 -3.90 19.29 -12.47
CA LYS A 55 -2.87 18.72 -11.58
C LYS A 55 -3.54 17.68 -10.67
N VAL A 56 -2.75 16.73 -10.16
CA VAL A 56 -3.27 15.61 -9.35
C VAL A 56 -4.09 16.12 -8.16
N GLN A 57 -3.63 17.19 -7.50
CA GLN A 57 -4.36 17.86 -6.43
C GLN A 57 -5.14 19.09 -6.97
N PRO A 58 -6.46 19.01 -7.14
CA PRO A 58 -7.26 20.09 -7.72
C PRO A 58 -7.54 21.22 -6.73
N ASP A 59 -7.70 22.45 -7.24
CA ASP A 59 -8.08 23.61 -6.43
C ASP A 59 -9.55 23.57 -5.96
N VAL A 60 -10.41 22.86 -6.70
CA VAL A 60 -11.80 22.56 -6.33
C VAL A 60 -11.88 21.10 -5.94
N ASN A 61 -12.42 20.83 -4.75
CA ASN A 61 -12.48 19.50 -4.16
C ASN A 61 -13.91 19.07 -3.81
N LEU A 62 -14.06 17.87 -3.24
CA LEU A 62 -15.37 17.29 -2.89
C LEU A 62 -16.16 18.12 -1.87
N ASP A 63 -15.46 18.84 -1.00
CA ASP A 63 -16.01 19.69 0.08
C ASP A 63 -16.27 21.13 -0.33
N SER A 64 -16.00 21.47 -1.60
CA SER A 64 -16.33 22.78 -2.14
C SER A 64 -17.85 23.04 -2.08
N ASN A 65 -18.26 24.29 -2.29
CA ASN A 65 -19.65 24.72 -2.07
C ASN A 65 -20.63 24.26 -3.19
N TRP A 66 -20.69 22.95 -3.45
CA TRP A 66 -21.59 22.31 -4.40
C TRP A 66 -23.05 22.49 -3.99
N GLN A 67 -23.89 22.87 -4.95
CA GLN A 67 -25.30 23.21 -4.70
C GLN A 67 -26.23 22.37 -5.56
N ASN A 68 -27.48 22.26 -5.12
CA ASN A 68 -28.59 21.72 -5.90
C ASN A 68 -28.31 20.32 -6.50
N PRO A 69 -28.18 19.26 -5.68
CA PRO A 69 -28.05 17.91 -6.21
C PRO A 69 -29.27 17.56 -7.09
N HIS A 70 -29.00 17.09 -8.29
CA HIS A 70 -30.01 16.67 -9.26
C HIS A 70 -29.46 15.50 -10.09
N GLN A 71 -30.29 14.91 -10.95
CA GLN A 71 -29.84 13.83 -11.84
C GLN A 71 -29.02 14.40 -13.01
N ALA A 72 -28.01 13.66 -13.45
CA ALA A 72 -27.20 14.03 -14.60
C ALA A 72 -27.99 13.94 -15.90
N SER A 73 -27.62 14.76 -16.89
CA SER A 73 -28.13 14.64 -18.25
C SER A 73 -27.27 13.64 -19.02
N SER A 74 -27.90 12.68 -19.68
CA SER A 74 -27.22 11.58 -20.40
C SER A 74 -27.37 11.75 -21.92
N PHE A 75 -26.25 11.63 -22.64
CA PHE A 75 -26.15 11.86 -24.09
C PHE A 75 -25.79 10.59 -24.88
N GLY A 76 -25.73 9.44 -24.22
CA GLY A 76 -25.43 8.14 -24.84
C GLY A 76 -23.92 7.93 -25.08
N PRO A 77 -23.57 6.83 -25.77
CA PRO A 77 -22.18 6.36 -25.89
C PRO A 77 -21.39 6.99 -27.06
N TYR A 78 -21.89 8.06 -27.68
CA TYR A 78 -21.24 8.71 -28.83
C TYR A 78 -21.43 10.23 -28.83
N ALA A 79 -21.30 10.84 -27.65
CA ALA A 79 -21.60 12.26 -27.47
C ALA A 79 -20.53 13.20 -28.03
N HIS A 80 -19.28 12.74 -28.11
CA HIS A 80 -18.23 13.56 -28.72
C HIS A 80 -17.29 12.74 -29.65
N PRO A 81 -16.77 13.39 -30.73
CA PRO A 81 -16.08 12.77 -31.86
C PRO A 81 -15.03 11.68 -31.59
N TRP A 82 -14.20 11.85 -30.56
CA TRP A 82 -13.07 10.97 -30.21
C TRP A 82 -13.38 9.82 -29.22
N GLN A 83 -14.62 9.57 -28.81
CA GLN A 83 -14.97 8.67 -27.71
C GLN A 83 -14.80 7.21 -28.12
N GLY A 84 -15.02 6.94 -29.41
CA GLY A 84 -14.91 5.61 -30.00
C GLY A 84 -13.52 4.98 -29.89
N SER A 85 -12.46 5.76 -29.64
CA SER A 85 -11.10 5.23 -29.48
C SER A 85 -10.89 4.49 -28.16
N VAL A 86 -11.74 4.71 -27.16
CA VAL A 86 -11.53 4.21 -25.78
C VAL A 86 -12.26 2.90 -25.50
N GLY A 87 -13.23 2.52 -26.34
CA GLY A 87 -13.97 1.26 -26.18
C GLY A 87 -14.85 1.19 -24.91
N ASN A 88 -15.09 2.32 -24.25
CA ASN A 88 -15.92 2.41 -23.04
C ASN A 88 -17.41 2.41 -23.40
N PHE A 89 -18.12 1.35 -23.02
CA PHE A 89 -19.59 1.28 -23.13
C PHE A 89 -20.24 1.91 -21.89
N ALA A 90 -20.21 3.24 -21.82
CA ALA A 90 -20.90 4.04 -20.80
C ALA A 90 -21.58 5.25 -21.46
N SER A 91 -22.58 5.83 -20.81
CA SER A 91 -23.21 7.04 -21.32
C SER A 91 -22.36 8.26 -20.99
N TRP A 92 -22.20 9.16 -21.94
CA TRP A 92 -21.66 10.50 -21.67
C TRP A 92 -22.68 11.27 -20.83
N ILE A 93 -22.25 11.79 -19.69
CA ILE A 93 -23.07 12.56 -18.77
C ILE A 93 -22.56 13.99 -18.63
N ASN A 94 -23.48 14.91 -18.36
CA ASN A 94 -23.15 16.28 -18.00
C ASN A 94 -24.09 16.79 -16.90
N ALA A 95 -23.64 17.78 -16.13
CA ALA A 95 -24.42 18.40 -15.07
C ALA A 95 -25.62 19.20 -15.61
N TRP A 96 -25.60 19.64 -16.87
CA TRP A 96 -26.74 20.33 -17.49
C TRP A 96 -27.20 19.67 -18.79
N GLY A 97 -28.39 20.05 -19.25
CA GLY A 97 -29.07 19.46 -20.41
C GLY A 97 -28.47 19.79 -21.79
N SER A 98 -27.18 20.15 -21.87
CA SER A 98 -26.45 20.42 -23.10
C SER A 98 -25.00 19.97 -22.95
N LEU A 99 -24.31 19.69 -24.06
CA LEU A 99 -22.86 19.46 -24.07
C LEU A 99 -22.07 20.77 -24.16
N SER A 100 -22.70 21.92 -24.40
CA SER A 100 -21.95 23.18 -24.53
C SER A 100 -21.32 23.57 -23.20
N SER A 101 -19.99 23.72 -23.18
CA SER A 101 -19.25 24.24 -22.04
C SER A 101 -19.78 25.59 -21.56
N GLN A 102 -19.66 25.85 -20.26
CA GLN A 102 -20.16 27.05 -19.62
C GLN A 102 -19.06 27.75 -18.80
N GLY A 103 -19.31 29.01 -18.43
CA GLY A 103 -18.35 29.83 -17.68
C GLY A 103 -17.35 30.59 -18.56
N PRO A 104 -16.47 31.40 -17.94
CA PRO A 104 -15.47 32.19 -18.68
C PRO A 104 -14.54 31.29 -19.49
N GLY A 105 -14.46 31.51 -20.81
CA GLY A 105 -13.65 30.67 -21.70
C GLY A 105 -14.20 29.25 -21.95
N GLY A 106 -15.39 28.94 -21.42
CA GLY A 106 -15.91 27.58 -21.36
C GLY A 106 -15.48 26.83 -20.10
N HIS A 107 -14.87 27.51 -19.13
CA HIS A 107 -14.35 26.86 -17.94
C HIS A 107 -15.42 26.58 -16.90
N SER A 108 -15.52 25.32 -16.49
CA SER A 108 -16.43 24.92 -15.44
C SER A 108 -15.95 23.69 -14.70
N TRP A 109 -16.28 23.63 -13.41
CA TRP A 109 -16.14 22.45 -12.58
C TRP A 109 -17.50 21.80 -12.38
N THR A 110 -17.56 20.48 -12.53
CA THR A 110 -18.75 19.68 -12.26
C THR A 110 -18.43 18.54 -11.31
N LYS A 111 -19.39 18.19 -10.45
CA LYS A 111 -19.31 17.07 -9.52
C LYS A 111 -20.37 16.04 -9.89
N TYR A 112 -20.01 14.77 -9.74
CA TYR A 112 -20.89 13.62 -9.94
C TYR A 112 -20.72 12.62 -8.80
N ALA A 113 -21.77 11.85 -8.49
CA ALA A 113 -21.73 10.78 -7.50
C ALA A 113 -22.63 9.61 -7.89
N LEU A 114 -22.17 8.40 -7.59
CA LEU A 114 -22.90 7.13 -7.73
C LEU A 114 -22.54 6.21 -6.56
N ASP A 115 -23.54 5.62 -5.93
CA ASP A 115 -23.30 4.55 -4.95
C ASP A 115 -22.94 3.26 -5.68
N VAL A 116 -21.87 2.60 -5.23
CA VAL A 116 -21.35 1.36 -5.80
C VAL A 116 -21.09 0.34 -4.70
N SER A 117 -21.22 -0.95 -5.00
CA SER A 117 -20.91 -2.02 -4.05
C SER A 117 -20.11 -3.13 -4.72
N GLY A 118 -19.16 -3.73 -4.00
CA GLY A 118 -18.30 -4.76 -4.56
C GLY A 118 -17.42 -5.46 -3.53
N GLU A 119 -16.84 -6.58 -3.93
CA GLU A 119 -15.86 -7.33 -3.16
C GLU A 119 -14.70 -7.73 -4.08
N GLY A 120 -13.49 -7.31 -3.74
CA GLY A 120 -12.26 -7.62 -4.45
C GLY A 120 -11.83 -6.56 -5.46
N ASP A 121 -11.06 -6.98 -6.46
CA ASP A 121 -10.40 -6.07 -7.41
C ASP A 121 -11.34 -5.66 -8.56
N PHE A 122 -11.25 -4.38 -8.90
CA PHE A 122 -11.96 -3.70 -9.97
C PHE A 122 -10.98 -2.93 -10.85
N VAL A 123 -11.47 -2.63 -12.06
CA VAL A 123 -10.83 -1.74 -13.02
C VAL A 123 -11.75 -0.55 -13.22
N LEU A 124 -11.25 0.63 -12.90
CA LEU A 124 -11.91 1.90 -13.17
C LEU A 124 -11.39 2.47 -14.48
N LYS A 125 -12.29 2.81 -15.40
CA LYS A 125 -12.00 3.57 -16.62
C LYS A 125 -12.76 4.88 -16.54
N LEU A 126 -12.05 5.98 -16.70
CA LEU A 126 -12.61 7.33 -16.69
C LEU A 126 -12.33 7.99 -18.04
N LEU A 127 -13.26 8.75 -18.58
CA LEU A 127 -13.00 9.59 -19.74
C LEU A 127 -13.78 10.88 -19.61
N ALA A 128 -13.10 12.01 -19.49
CA ALA A 128 -13.73 13.33 -19.42
C ALA A 128 -13.24 14.28 -20.52
N ASP A 129 -14.01 15.35 -20.74
CA ASP A 129 -13.58 16.55 -21.45
C ASP A 129 -13.60 17.72 -20.44
N ASN A 130 -12.47 18.13 -19.85
CA ASN A 130 -11.08 17.80 -20.21
C ASN A 130 -10.34 16.95 -19.19
N CYS A 131 -10.19 17.43 -17.95
CA CYS A 131 -9.48 16.70 -16.91
C CYS A 131 -10.42 16.34 -15.78
N SER A 132 -10.11 15.27 -15.06
CA SER A 132 -11.03 14.71 -14.09
C SER A 132 -10.35 13.91 -13.00
N TRP A 133 -11.01 13.87 -11.86
CA TRP A 133 -10.57 13.18 -10.65
C TRP A 133 -11.67 12.23 -10.22
N VAL A 134 -11.31 11.03 -9.79
CA VAL A 134 -12.25 10.03 -9.27
C VAL A 134 -11.91 9.73 -7.84
N TYR A 135 -12.94 9.67 -7.01
CA TYR A 135 -12.81 9.41 -5.60
C TYR A 135 -13.69 8.23 -5.21
N ILE A 136 -13.19 7.41 -4.29
CA ILE A 136 -13.98 6.40 -3.59
C ILE A 136 -13.90 6.71 -2.10
N ASP A 137 -15.06 6.98 -1.51
CA ASP A 137 -15.19 7.41 -0.11
C ASP A 137 -14.27 8.59 0.25
N GLY A 138 -14.11 9.53 -0.69
CA GLY A 138 -13.25 10.69 -0.53
C GLY A 138 -11.77 10.49 -0.86
N ASN A 139 -11.31 9.24 -1.07
CA ASN A 139 -9.92 8.96 -1.44
C ASN A 139 -9.76 9.05 -2.96
N LEU A 140 -8.75 9.78 -3.45
CA LEU A 140 -8.45 9.88 -4.88
C LEU A 140 -7.95 8.53 -5.41
N VAL A 141 -8.63 7.97 -6.40
CA VAL A 141 -8.30 6.66 -7.01
C VAL A 141 -8.07 6.75 -8.52
N GLY A 142 -8.17 7.94 -9.11
CA GLY A 142 -7.96 8.12 -10.53
C GLY A 142 -7.87 9.60 -10.92
N TYR A 143 -6.99 9.91 -11.87
CA TYR A 143 -6.75 11.28 -12.32
C TYR A 143 -6.41 11.34 -13.81
N GLN A 144 -7.33 11.89 -14.60
CA GLN A 144 -7.11 12.18 -16.02
C GLN A 144 -6.56 13.61 -16.17
N SER A 145 -5.34 13.73 -16.71
CA SER A 145 -4.77 15.03 -17.08
C SER A 145 -5.36 15.57 -18.39
N ALA A 146 -5.02 16.81 -18.75
CA ALA A 146 -5.36 17.37 -20.06
C ALA A 146 -4.68 16.63 -21.24
N TYR A 147 -3.63 15.84 -20.97
CA TYR A 147 -2.84 15.12 -21.96
C TYR A 147 -3.00 13.60 -21.78
N TRP A 148 -4.24 13.13 -21.94
CA TRP A 148 -4.57 11.72 -21.75
C TRP A 148 -4.42 10.87 -23.02
N ASN A 149 -4.33 9.56 -22.83
CA ASN A 149 -4.43 8.50 -23.84
C ASN A 149 -5.21 7.31 -23.25
N ALA A 150 -5.51 6.29 -24.05
CA ALA A 150 -6.35 5.18 -23.60
C ALA A 150 -5.75 4.35 -22.44
N ASN A 151 -4.43 4.41 -22.23
CA ASN A 151 -3.74 3.64 -21.19
C ASN A 151 -3.68 4.37 -19.85
N ASN A 152 -3.60 5.71 -19.83
CA ASN A 152 -3.42 6.50 -18.60
C ASN A 152 -4.73 7.04 -18.00
N ILE A 153 -5.84 6.36 -18.29
CA ILE A 153 -7.17 6.66 -17.77
C ILE A 153 -7.85 5.41 -17.18
N THR A 154 -7.05 4.39 -16.90
CA THR A 154 -7.47 3.12 -16.32
C THR A 154 -6.71 2.91 -15.01
N TYR A 155 -7.42 2.62 -13.92
CA TYR A 155 -6.85 2.52 -12.58
C TYR A 155 -7.28 1.22 -11.88
N PRO A 156 -6.37 0.58 -11.13
CA PRO A 156 -6.75 -0.48 -10.20
C PRO A 156 -7.57 0.10 -9.04
N VAL A 157 -8.61 -0.62 -8.63
CA VAL A 157 -9.45 -0.24 -7.49
C VAL A 157 -9.80 -1.49 -6.70
N SER A 158 -9.79 -1.43 -5.38
CA SER A 158 -10.30 -2.50 -4.52
C SER A 158 -11.56 -2.04 -3.79
N LEU A 159 -12.61 -2.87 -3.79
CA LEU A 159 -13.85 -2.60 -3.05
C LEU A 159 -14.10 -3.69 -1.99
N ASN A 160 -14.70 -3.29 -0.88
CA ASN A 160 -15.18 -4.17 0.18
C ASN A 160 -16.45 -3.56 0.81
N GLY A 161 -17.60 -4.03 0.35
CA GLY A 161 -18.91 -3.56 0.80
C GLY A 161 -19.47 -2.44 -0.08
N ASP A 162 -20.14 -1.48 0.57
CA ASP A 162 -20.79 -0.34 -0.06
C ASP A 162 -19.89 0.89 0.01
N HIS A 163 -19.79 1.62 -1.10
CA HIS A 163 -18.93 2.78 -1.28
C HIS A 163 -19.65 3.88 -2.06
N THR A 164 -19.19 5.12 -1.92
CA THR A 164 -19.61 6.24 -2.77
C THR A 164 -18.50 6.57 -3.76
N LEU A 165 -18.83 6.47 -5.04
CA LEU A 165 -17.95 6.84 -6.15
C LEU A 165 -18.28 8.27 -6.59
N GLU A 166 -17.32 9.17 -6.46
CA GLU A 166 -17.48 10.59 -6.82
C GLU A 166 -16.49 10.99 -7.91
N PHE A 167 -16.87 11.95 -8.74
CA PHE A 167 -16.01 12.46 -9.80
C PHE A 167 -16.08 13.96 -9.86
N LEU A 168 -14.92 14.59 -10.07
CA LEU A 168 -14.82 15.99 -10.45
C LEU A 168 -14.36 16.06 -11.90
N ILE A 169 -14.99 16.92 -12.69
CA ILE A 169 -14.56 17.21 -14.06
C ILE A 169 -14.35 18.71 -14.20
N TYR A 170 -13.18 19.08 -14.70
CA TYR A 170 -12.92 20.41 -15.21
C TYR A 170 -12.96 20.42 -16.74
N ASP A 171 -13.84 21.24 -17.27
CA ASP A 171 -13.98 21.51 -18.71
C ASP A 171 -13.23 22.79 -19.06
N GLY A 172 -12.34 22.72 -20.06
CA GLY A 172 -11.56 23.84 -20.59
C GLY A 172 -12.21 24.56 -21.78
N GLY A 173 -13.39 24.11 -22.22
CA GLY A 173 -14.19 24.67 -23.29
C GLY A 173 -14.43 23.69 -24.46
N GLY A 174 -15.58 23.81 -25.11
CA GLY A 174 -16.00 22.92 -26.19
C GLY A 174 -17.24 22.10 -25.81
N LEU A 175 -17.05 20.78 -25.68
CA LEU A 175 -18.09 19.81 -25.38
C LEU A 175 -17.85 19.21 -23.99
N ALA A 176 -18.57 19.70 -22.99
CA ALA A 176 -18.47 19.33 -21.59
C ALA A 176 -18.87 17.90 -21.26
N GLY A 177 -18.34 17.40 -20.15
CA GLY A 177 -18.84 16.23 -19.42
C GLY A 177 -17.85 15.07 -19.43
N GLY A 178 -18.36 13.87 -19.19
CA GLY A 178 -17.52 12.67 -19.21
C GLY A 178 -18.31 11.39 -19.05
N MET A 179 -17.59 10.28 -18.94
CA MET A 179 -18.14 8.96 -18.65
C MET A 179 -17.18 8.18 -17.77
N PHE A 180 -17.71 7.17 -17.09
CA PHE A 180 -16.89 6.20 -16.39
C PHE A 180 -17.48 4.79 -16.53
N ARG A 181 -16.61 3.82 -16.29
CA ARG A 181 -16.96 2.42 -16.18
C ARG A 181 -16.11 1.79 -15.08
N LEU A 182 -16.75 1.24 -14.06
CA LEU A 182 -16.11 0.48 -13.00
C LEU A 182 -16.56 -0.98 -13.14
N GLU A 183 -15.63 -1.91 -13.31
CA GLU A 183 -15.94 -3.31 -13.54
C GLU A 183 -15.02 -4.22 -12.75
N THR A 184 -15.50 -5.38 -12.27
CA THR A 184 -14.65 -6.41 -11.65
C THR A 184 -13.45 -6.70 -12.54
N ASN A 185 -12.26 -6.93 -11.97
CA ASN A 185 -11.02 -7.08 -12.72
C ASN A 185 -11.20 -7.99 -13.95
N THR A 186 -11.13 -7.38 -15.14
CA THR A 186 -11.37 -8.04 -16.41
C THR A 186 -10.12 -8.72 -16.98
N GLY A 187 -9.14 -9.02 -16.11
CA GLY A 187 -7.83 -9.56 -16.49
C GLY A 187 -6.87 -8.49 -16.99
N VAL A 188 -7.08 -7.24 -16.56
CA VAL A 188 -6.14 -6.14 -16.85
C VAL A 188 -4.95 -6.29 -15.92
N THR A 189 -3.75 -6.23 -16.49
CA THR A 189 -2.50 -6.14 -15.75
C THR A 189 -1.99 -4.71 -15.84
N PHE A 190 -1.74 -4.10 -14.70
CA PHE A 190 -1.09 -2.81 -14.62
C PHE A 190 0.42 -3.02 -14.60
N SER A 191 1.15 -2.18 -15.32
CA SER A 191 2.60 -2.17 -15.28
C SER A 191 3.07 -1.58 -13.96
N ASP A 192 4.20 -2.08 -13.48
CA ASP A 192 5.02 -1.55 -12.41
C ASP A 192 6.43 -1.56 -13.02
N SER A 193 6.86 -0.39 -13.48
CA SER A 193 7.92 -0.26 -14.48
C SER A 193 9.33 -0.29 -13.88
N ASP A 194 9.48 0.08 -12.61
CA ASP A 194 10.71 -0.04 -11.82
C ASP A 194 10.67 -1.13 -10.74
N ALA A 195 9.54 -1.80 -10.56
CA ALA A 195 9.33 -2.95 -9.68
C ALA A 195 9.45 -2.61 -8.19
N ASP A 196 8.95 -1.45 -7.79
CA ASP A 196 9.03 -0.93 -6.42
C ASP A 196 7.82 -1.29 -5.54
N GLY A 197 6.71 -1.71 -6.17
CA GLY A 197 5.45 -2.07 -5.49
C GLY A 197 4.27 -1.16 -5.82
N LEU A 198 4.46 -0.03 -6.50
CA LEU A 198 3.41 0.79 -7.09
C LEU A 198 3.28 0.50 -8.58
N THR A 199 2.04 0.50 -9.08
CA THR A 199 1.82 0.44 -10.52
C THR A 199 2.00 1.82 -11.15
N ASP A 200 2.41 1.91 -12.43
CA ASP A 200 2.60 3.20 -13.12
C ASP A 200 1.38 4.16 -12.95
N PRO A 201 0.11 3.69 -12.96
CA PRO A 201 -1.04 4.56 -12.68
C PRO A 201 -1.16 5.02 -11.22
N GLU A 202 -0.73 4.21 -10.25
CA GLU A 202 -0.68 4.59 -8.83
C GLU A 202 0.42 5.62 -8.58
N GLU A 203 1.57 5.49 -9.22
CA GLU A 203 2.65 6.47 -9.16
C GLU A 203 2.22 7.85 -9.70
N VAL A 204 1.41 7.88 -10.75
CA VAL A 204 0.79 9.15 -11.22
C VAL A 204 -0.07 9.81 -10.13
N LEU A 205 -0.72 9.03 -9.26
CA LEU A 205 -1.52 9.56 -8.15
C LEU A 205 -0.64 10.00 -6.97
N ASN A 206 0.46 9.30 -6.71
CA ASN A 206 1.43 9.64 -5.68
C ASN A 206 2.46 10.69 -6.14
N GLN A 207 2.43 11.08 -7.42
CA GLN A 207 3.35 12.05 -8.05
C GLN A 207 4.82 11.60 -8.07
N THR A 208 5.05 10.30 -8.03
CA THR A 208 6.37 9.66 -8.16
C THR A 208 6.72 9.39 -9.64
N ASP A 209 7.97 9.00 -9.94
CA ASP A 209 8.43 8.71 -11.30
C ASP A 209 8.39 7.20 -11.62
N PRO A 210 7.55 6.75 -12.60
CA PRO A 210 7.41 5.33 -12.98
C PRO A 210 8.64 4.56 -13.44
N PHE A 211 9.80 5.18 -13.44
CA PHE A 211 11.05 4.53 -13.81
C PHE A 211 12.13 4.73 -12.75
N ASN A 212 11.76 5.20 -11.56
CA ASN A 212 12.63 5.47 -10.45
C ASN A 212 11.99 5.02 -9.13
N PRO A 213 12.45 3.90 -8.54
CA PRO A 213 11.77 3.27 -7.42
C PRO A 213 11.84 4.04 -6.10
N ASP A 214 12.56 5.16 -6.05
CA ASP A 214 12.87 5.97 -4.84
C ASP A 214 12.94 7.44 -5.31
N SER A 215 11.80 8.12 -5.28
CA SER A 215 11.56 9.41 -5.93
C SER A 215 12.23 10.58 -5.23
N ASP A 216 12.36 10.54 -3.91
CA ASP A 216 13.06 11.56 -3.14
C ASP A 216 14.54 11.25 -2.83
N GLY A 217 14.95 9.99 -2.99
CA GLY A 217 16.33 9.53 -2.88
C GLY A 217 16.79 9.24 -1.46
N ASP A 218 15.87 8.95 -0.53
CA ASP A 218 16.19 8.64 0.87
C ASP A 218 16.65 7.19 1.09
N GLY A 219 16.44 6.32 0.10
CA GLY A 219 16.81 4.90 0.09
C GLY A 219 15.68 3.93 0.42
N ILE A 220 14.43 4.41 0.56
CA ILE A 220 13.22 3.61 0.71
C ILE A 220 12.45 3.66 -0.62
N ASN A 221 11.80 2.55 -1.00
CA ASN A 221 11.06 2.53 -2.25
C ASN A 221 9.72 3.29 -2.11
N ASP A 222 9.28 3.98 -3.15
CA ASP A 222 8.02 4.76 -3.13
C ASP A 222 6.82 3.89 -2.71
N GLY A 223 6.76 2.65 -3.20
CA GLY A 223 5.73 1.69 -2.82
C GLY A 223 5.76 1.23 -1.37
N ASP A 224 6.95 1.12 -0.76
CA ASP A 224 7.07 0.79 0.66
C ASP A 224 6.62 1.97 1.53
N GLU A 225 6.94 3.19 1.11
CA GLU A 225 6.52 4.43 1.77
C GLU A 225 5.01 4.63 1.74
N VAL A 226 4.40 4.51 0.55
CA VAL A 226 2.94 4.60 0.40
C VAL A 226 2.23 3.51 1.21
N ALA A 227 2.77 2.29 1.24
CA ALA A 227 2.21 1.21 2.04
C ALA A 227 2.34 1.46 3.56
N ALA A 228 3.39 2.14 3.99
CA ALA A 228 3.61 2.54 5.39
C ALA A 228 2.90 3.84 5.78
N GLY A 229 2.40 4.60 4.80
CA GLY A 229 1.66 5.84 4.99
C GLY A 229 2.55 7.08 5.15
N SER A 230 3.77 7.06 4.62
CA SER A 230 4.62 8.23 4.48
C SER A 230 4.53 8.87 3.08
N ASP A 231 5.12 10.04 2.90
CA ASP A 231 5.18 10.76 1.62
C ASP A 231 6.43 10.39 0.81
N PRO A 232 6.31 9.67 -0.33
CA PRO A 232 7.45 9.23 -1.16
C PRO A 232 8.14 10.37 -1.94
N ASN A 233 7.83 11.62 -1.62
CA ASN A 233 8.43 12.81 -2.22
C ASN A 233 9.06 13.73 -1.16
N ASP A 234 9.21 13.28 0.07
CA ASP A 234 9.84 14.02 1.16
C ASP A 234 10.83 13.12 1.93
N GLU A 235 12.13 13.29 1.62
CA GLU A 235 13.25 12.55 2.23
C GLU A 235 13.31 12.59 3.78
N ASN A 236 12.47 13.42 4.42
CA ASN A 236 12.37 13.56 5.87
C ASN A 236 11.12 12.89 6.46
N ASP A 237 10.19 12.42 5.64
CA ASP A 237 9.01 11.65 6.03
C ASP A 237 9.26 10.16 5.75
N THR A 238 10.22 9.57 6.46
CA THR A 238 10.50 8.14 6.33
C THR A 238 9.52 7.29 7.14
N PRO A 239 9.13 6.10 6.66
CA PRO A 239 8.47 5.10 7.49
C PRO A 239 9.26 4.84 8.78
N VAL A 240 8.55 4.91 9.91
CA VAL A 240 9.14 4.54 11.20
C VAL A 240 9.23 3.02 11.27
N VAL A 241 10.38 2.47 10.89
CA VAL A 241 10.63 1.02 10.93
C VAL A 241 11.24 0.61 12.27
N ASP A 242 10.64 -0.39 12.92
CA ASP A 242 11.08 -1.07 14.14
C ASP A 242 10.92 -2.58 13.89
N ASP A 243 11.98 -3.21 13.39
CA ASP A 243 11.96 -4.57 12.83
C ASP A 243 11.70 -5.64 13.90
N ASP A 244 12.25 -5.46 15.10
CA ASP A 244 12.13 -6.42 16.20
C ASP A 244 11.01 -6.09 17.19
N GLY A 245 10.40 -4.91 17.05
CA GLY A 245 9.24 -4.45 17.80
C GLY A 245 9.56 -4.16 19.26
N ASP A 246 10.81 -3.81 19.57
CA ASP A 246 11.25 -3.50 20.93
C ASP A 246 10.95 -2.06 21.37
N GLY A 247 10.55 -1.21 20.42
CA GLY A 247 10.19 0.19 20.62
C GLY A 247 11.33 1.17 20.31
N ILE A 248 12.47 0.71 19.81
CA ILE A 248 13.54 1.54 19.25
C ILE A 248 13.55 1.35 17.73
N ILE A 249 13.53 2.46 17.00
CA ILE A 249 13.48 2.42 15.53
C ILE A 249 14.82 1.93 14.97
N ASN A 250 14.80 1.23 13.84
CA ASN A 250 15.99 0.61 13.22
C ASN A 250 17.18 1.57 13.07
N GLY A 251 16.92 2.85 12.78
CA GLY A 251 17.97 3.87 12.64
C GLY A 251 18.70 4.22 13.94
N ASP A 252 18.05 4.03 15.09
CA ASP A 252 18.57 4.26 16.44
C ASP A 252 18.90 2.96 17.19
N ASP A 253 18.46 1.81 16.68
CA ASP A 253 18.61 0.51 17.29
C ASP A 253 19.99 -0.10 17.04
N VAL A 254 20.71 -0.41 18.12
CA VAL A 254 22.03 -1.05 18.08
C VAL A 254 21.90 -2.58 18.09
N CYS A 255 20.74 -3.11 18.47
CA CYS A 255 20.45 -4.52 18.68
C CYS A 255 19.19 -4.98 17.91
N PRO A 256 19.23 -5.06 16.56
CA PRO A 256 18.07 -5.25 15.66
C PRO A 256 17.38 -6.62 15.68
N ASP A 257 17.72 -7.46 16.67
CA ASP A 257 17.20 -8.82 16.81
C ASP A 257 16.86 -9.10 18.29
N THR A 258 16.34 -8.09 18.97
CA THR A 258 15.93 -8.19 20.37
C THR A 258 14.65 -8.99 20.51
N GLN A 259 14.68 -9.94 21.45
CA GLN A 259 13.53 -10.82 21.65
C GLN A 259 12.33 -10.03 22.17
N ALA A 260 11.20 -10.11 21.47
CA ALA A 260 9.95 -9.48 21.88
C ALA A 260 9.63 -9.71 23.37
N GLY A 261 9.37 -8.61 24.09
CA GLY A 261 9.07 -8.60 25.53
C GLY A 261 10.30 -8.62 26.44
N ALA A 262 11.52 -8.59 25.90
CA ALA A 262 12.72 -8.32 26.70
C ALA A 262 12.69 -6.90 27.28
N VAL A 263 13.30 -6.73 28.45
CA VAL A 263 13.60 -5.39 28.96
C VAL A 263 14.87 -4.91 28.28
N ILE A 264 14.76 -3.80 27.56
CA ILE A 264 15.84 -3.21 26.76
C ILE A 264 16.45 -1.98 27.45
N ASP A 265 17.67 -1.64 27.05
CA ASP A 265 18.23 -0.31 27.32
C ASP A 265 17.81 0.71 26.26
N GLN A 266 18.36 1.93 26.36
CA GLN A 266 18.04 3.04 25.44
C GLN A 266 18.56 2.84 24.00
N TYR A 267 19.28 1.75 23.73
CA TYR A 267 19.86 1.41 22.44
C TYR A 267 19.25 0.12 21.85
N GLY A 268 18.10 -0.33 22.37
CA GLY A 268 17.43 -1.58 21.96
C GLY A 268 18.03 -2.85 22.57
N CYS A 269 19.15 -2.78 23.29
CA CYS A 269 19.83 -4.00 23.71
C CYS A 269 19.25 -4.61 24.98
N SER A 270 18.86 -5.90 24.92
CA SER A 270 18.50 -6.67 26.11
C SER A 270 19.71 -6.96 27.01
N GLY A 271 19.44 -7.21 28.29
CA GLY A 271 20.49 -7.64 29.22
C GLY A 271 21.20 -8.93 28.78
N GLN A 272 20.53 -9.83 28.06
CA GLN A 272 21.14 -11.04 27.51
C GLN A 272 22.13 -10.72 26.37
N GLN A 273 21.73 -9.87 25.42
CA GLN A 273 22.62 -9.42 24.34
C GLN A 273 23.83 -8.69 24.91
N ASN A 274 23.63 -7.81 25.91
CA ASN A 274 24.71 -7.11 26.59
C ASN A 274 25.73 -8.05 27.25
N VAL A 275 25.27 -9.15 27.89
CA VAL A 275 26.17 -10.19 28.42
C VAL A 275 26.93 -10.92 27.31
N ALA A 276 26.26 -11.25 26.21
CA ALA A 276 26.88 -11.94 25.09
C ALA A 276 27.96 -11.08 24.42
N THR A 277 27.69 -9.79 24.21
CA THR A 277 28.63 -8.81 23.64
C THR A 277 29.83 -8.59 24.55
N ALA A 278 29.62 -8.52 25.87
CA ALA A 278 30.71 -8.39 26.84
C ALA A 278 31.58 -9.65 26.96
N CYS A 279 30.98 -10.83 26.82
CA CYS A 279 31.62 -12.12 27.05
C CYS A 279 31.58 -13.01 25.80
N ARG A 280 32.16 -12.52 24.70
CA ARG A 280 32.26 -13.26 23.44
C ARG A 280 32.99 -14.60 23.58
N CYS A 281 32.52 -15.60 22.84
CA CYS A 281 33.05 -16.96 22.92
C CYS A 281 34.52 -17.05 22.47
N GLU A 282 34.87 -16.23 21.48
CA GLU A 282 36.19 -16.12 20.86
C GLU A 282 37.24 -15.61 21.85
N GLY A 283 36.83 -14.75 22.79
CA GLY A 283 37.76 -14.14 23.72
C GLY A 283 37.32 -12.78 24.25
N PRO A 284 37.95 -12.29 25.33
CA PRO A 284 37.64 -10.99 25.93
C PRO A 284 37.99 -9.79 25.03
N ALA A 285 38.81 -9.98 24.00
CA ALA A 285 39.19 -8.93 23.05
C ALA A 285 39.56 -9.55 21.70
N GLN A 286 39.67 -8.72 20.66
CA GLN A 286 40.17 -9.15 19.36
C GLN A 286 41.55 -9.82 19.51
N ASP A 287 41.72 -10.96 18.84
CA ASP A 287 42.95 -11.78 18.86
C ASP A 287 43.43 -12.25 20.25
N THR A 288 42.59 -12.15 21.28
CA THR A 288 42.93 -12.54 22.65
C THR A 288 42.00 -13.64 23.11
N LEU A 289 42.51 -14.88 23.20
CA LEU A 289 41.72 -16.03 23.66
C LEU A 289 41.54 -16.07 25.19
N TRP A 290 40.45 -16.65 25.64
CA TRP A 290 40.27 -17.04 27.05
C TRP A 290 41.38 -18.00 27.51
N LYS A 291 41.97 -17.78 28.70
CA LYS A 291 43.03 -18.68 29.21
C LYS A 291 42.49 -20.07 29.56
N ASN A 292 41.23 -20.13 30.00
CA ASN A 292 40.48 -21.35 30.29
C ASN A 292 38.97 -21.08 30.39
N HIS A 293 38.17 -22.14 30.39
CA HIS A 293 36.71 -22.09 30.44
C HIS A 293 36.19 -21.38 31.70
N GLY A 294 36.88 -21.52 32.83
CA GLY A 294 36.50 -20.85 34.08
C GLY A 294 36.55 -19.31 33.97
N GLN A 295 37.48 -18.76 33.18
CA GLN A 295 37.51 -17.32 32.93
C GLN A 295 36.33 -16.83 32.11
N TYR A 296 35.93 -17.60 31.09
CA TYR A 296 34.73 -17.30 30.31
C TYR A 296 33.47 -17.32 31.20
N VAL A 297 33.28 -18.39 31.98
CA VAL A 297 32.14 -18.50 32.91
C VAL A 297 32.17 -17.38 33.96
N SER A 298 33.35 -16.99 34.43
CA SER A 298 33.52 -15.85 35.35
C SER A 298 33.14 -14.52 34.71
N CYS A 299 33.45 -14.31 33.43
CA CYS A 299 33.00 -13.12 32.70
C CYS A 299 31.48 -13.07 32.69
N VAL A 300 30.83 -14.15 32.27
CA VAL A 300 29.36 -14.23 32.21
C VAL A 300 28.75 -13.95 33.58
N ALA A 301 29.31 -14.53 34.66
CA ALA A 301 28.85 -14.30 36.02
C ALA A 301 28.90 -12.81 36.43
N HIS A 302 29.96 -12.09 36.08
CA HIS A 302 30.09 -10.67 36.38
C HIS A 302 29.17 -9.82 35.52
N ALA A 303 29.15 -10.07 34.20
CA ALA A 303 28.34 -9.33 33.25
C ALA A 303 26.85 -9.47 33.59
N LYS A 304 26.36 -10.69 33.88
CA LYS A 304 24.96 -10.90 34.23
C LYS A 304 24.54 -10.14 35.49
N ASN A 305 25.39 -10.09 36.50
CA ASN A 305 25.08 -9.40 37.76
C ASN A 305 25.03 -7.88 37.54
N ALA A 306 25.87 -7.36 36.62
CA ALA A 306 25.78 -5.96 36.22
C ALA A 306 24.43 -5.64 35.57
N GLN A 307 23.94 -6.51 34.67
CA GLN A 307 22.63 -6.34 34.02
C GLN A 307 21.45 -6.48 35.00
N ILE A 308 21.51 -7.42 35.95
CA ILE A 308 20.50 -7.57 37.01
C ILE A 308 20.42 -6.29 37.86
N ASN A 309 21.56 -5.70 38.20
CA ASN A 309 21.60 -4.50 39.04
C ASN A 309 20.95 -3.27 38.38
N ILE A 310 20.93 -3.21 37.05
CA ILE A 310 20.29 -2.11 36.30
C ILE A 310 18.89 -2.48 35.80
N GLY A 311 18.39 -3.67 36.16
CA GLY A 311 17.02 -4.10 35.86
C GLY A 311 16.79 -4.66 34.45
N LEU A 312 17.86 -4.89 33.67
CA LEU A 312 17.75 -5.47 32.31
C LEU A 312 17.71 -7.01 32.32
N LEU A 313 17.96 -7.63 33.47
CA LEU A 313 17.77 -9.07 33.69
C LEU A 313 17.12 -9.32 35.04
N THR A 314 16.30 -10.36 35.11
CA THR A 314 15.87 -10.99 36.35
C THR A 314 16.91 -11.99 36.87
N GLU A 315 16.79 -12.37 38.14
CA GLU A 315 17.65 -13.41 38.73
C GLU A 315 17.48 -14.78 38.06
N ASP A 316 16.28 -15.08 37.55
CA ASP A 316 15.99 -16.33 36.85
C ASP A 316 16.66 -16.36 35.47
N GLU A 317 16.54 -15.28 34.69
CA GLU A 317 17.25 -15.13 33.41
C GLU A 317 18.76 -15.16 33.60
N GLY A 318 19.27 -14.47 34.63
CA GLY A 318 20.68 -14.54 35.00
C GLY A 318 21.12 -15.94 35.39
N SER A 319 20.27 -16.73 36.05
CA SER A 319 20.58 -18.11 36.40
C SER A 319 20.59 -19.02 35.16
N ALA A 320 19.70 -18.80 34.21
CA ALA A 320 19.68 -19.48 32.92
C ALA A 320 20.97 -19.22 32.12
N LEU A 321 21.43 -17.96 32.05
CA LEU A 321 22.70 -17.60 31.39
C LEU A 321 23.90 -18.34 32.00
N MET A 322 23.95 -18.47 33.33
CA MET A 322 25.01 -19.23 34.00
C MET A 322 24.98 -20.72 33.66
N SER A 323 23.79 -21.31 33.58
CA SER A 323 23.61 -22.71 33.18
C SER A 323 24.13 -22.93 31.76
N THR A 324 23.72 -22.08 30.82
CA THR A 324 24.15 -22.12 29.41
C THR A 324 25.67 -21.94 29.29
N ALA A 325 26.25 -20.96 29.99
CA ALA A 325 27.69 -20.70 29.97
C ALA A 325 28.50 -21.88 30.54
N GLY A 326 28.04 -22.52 31.62
CA GLY A 326 28.71 -23.69 32.19
C GLY A 326 28.70 -24.92 31.29
N GLN A 327 27.70 -25.03 30.40
CA GLN A 327 27.58 -26.13 29.44
C GLN A 327 28.31 -25.83 28.12
N SER A 328 28.63 -24.56 27.83
CA SER A 328 29.22 -24.14 26.56
C SER A 328 30.64 -24.68 26.33
N SER A 329 31.11 -24.62 25.09
CA SER A 329 32.50 -24.92 24.71
C SER A 329 33.45 -23.73 24.88
N CYS A 330 32.93 -22.52 25.12
CA CYS A 330 33.71 -21.28 25.11
C CYS A 330 34.84 -21.31 26.15
N GLY A 331 36.03 -20.85 25.75
CA GLY A 331 37.24 -20.88 26.57
C GLY A 331 37.81 -22.28 26.89
N LYS A 332 37.24 -23.37 26.36
CA LYS A 332 37.89 -24.69 26.41
C LYS A 332 39.00 -24.74 25.35
N LYS A 333 40.13 -25.36 25.69
CA LYS A 333 41.19 -25.63 24.71
C LYS A 333 40.72 -26.71 23.75
N GLU A 334 40.81 -26.45 22.45
CA GLU A 334 40.75 -27.48 21.41
C GLU A 334 41.69 -28.62 21.80
N LYS A 335 41.14 -29.82 22.00
CA LYS A 335 41.99 -31.01 22.22
C LYS A 335 42.71 -31.27 20.92
N SER A 336 44.01 -31.01 20.87
CA SER A 336 44.82 -31.46 19.74
C SER A 336 44.61 -32.96 19.57
N LYS A 337 44.05 -33.37 18.43
CA LYS A 337 44.07 -34.77 18.02
C LYS A 337 45.55 -35.12 17.86
N GLY A 338 46.12 -35.77 18.88
CA GLY A 338 47.48 -36.27 18.83
C GLY A 338 47.65 -37.10 17.56
N LYS A 339 48.58 -36.67 16.69
CA LYS A 339 49.13 -37.51 15.63
C LYS A 339 49.69 -38.76 16.31
N LYS A 340 49.05 -39.91 16.06
CA LYS A 340 49.69 -41.22 16.20
C LYS A 340 50.73 -41.39 15.11
#